data_AF-A0A927LF85-F1
#
_entry.id   AF-A0A927LF85-F1
#
_cell.length_a   1.000
_cell.length_b   1.000
_cell.length_c   1.000
_cell.angle_alpha   90.00
_cell.angle_beta   90.00
_cell.angle_gamma   90.00
#
_symmetry.space_group_name_H-M   'P 1'
#
loop_
_entity.id
_entity.type
_entity.pdbx_description
1 polymer ?
#
loop_
_entity_poly.entity_id
_entity_poly.type
_entity_poly.pdbx_seq_one_letter_code
_entity_poly.pdbx_strand_id
1 'polypeptide(L)' 'MKQILFTNWHAMRWIRLAIGLFLIQQAFQYRQPLFGFMAAFFLFQAVFNSGCGLNGCNVPTYKKNKNE' A
#
# COMPACT_ATOMS: atom_id res chain seq x y z
N MET A 1 -19.52 -11.10 -8.76
CA MET A 1 -18.84 -10.69 -7.49
C MET A 1 -17.61 -11.56 -7.14
N LYS A 2 -16.96 -12.24 -8.10
CA LYS A 2 -15.70 -12.97 -7.86
C LYS A 2 -14.46 -12.22 -8.38
N GLN A 3 -14.70 -11.16 -9.16
CA GLN A 3 -13.67 -10.42 -9.88
C GLN A 3 -12.95 -9.38 -9.01
N ILE A 4 -13.51 -8.91 -7.89
CA ILE A 4 -12.85 -7.90 -7.02
C ILE A 4 -11.74 -8.54 -6.16
N LEU A 5 -11.85 -9.83 -5.89
CA LEU A 5 -10.84 -10.59 -5.14
C LEU A 5 -9.57 -10.86 -5.96
N PHE A 6 -9.67 -10.82 -7.29
CA PHE A 6 -8.53 -11.02 -8.22
C PHE A 6 -8.20 -9.78 -9.07
N THR A 7 -9.13 -8.84 -9.25
CA THR A 7 -8.93 -7.53 -9.86
C THR A 7 -8.89 -6.51 -8.74
N ASN A 8 -7.74 -5.87 -8.51
CA ASN A 8 -7.30 -5.12 -7.31
C ASN A 8 -6.33 -5.87 -6.37
N TRP A 9 -5.73 -6.98 -6.80
CA TRP A 9 -4.37 -7.33 -6.34
C TRP A 9 -3.38 -6.31 -6.93
N HIS A 10 -3.44 -5.09 -6.40
CA HIS A 10 -2.67 -3.95 -6.87
C HIS A 10 -1.19 -4.32 -6.86
N ALA A 11 -0.51 -4.23 -8.01
CA ALA A 11 0.95 -4.28 -8.10
C ALA A 11 1.63 -3.45 -7.01
N MET A 12 0.99 -2.37 -6.57
CA MET A 12 1.41 -1.53 -5.45
C MET A 12 1.60 -2.26 -4.11
N ARG A 13 0.83 -3.31 -3.81
CA ARG A 13 1.01 -4.12 -2.59
C ARG A 13 2.32 -4.92 -2.65
N TRP A 14 2.60 -5.52 -3.81
CA TRP A 14 3.85 -6.22 -4.07
C TRP A 14 5.06 -5.29 -4.06
N ILE A 15 4.92 -4.09 -4.63
CA ILE A 15 5.94 -3.04 -4.58
C ILE A 15 6.22 -2.62 -3.13
N ARG A 16 5.18 -2.34 -2.33
CA ARG A 16 5.34 -2.01 -0.90
C ARG A 16 6.01 -3.13 -0.11
N LEU A 17 5.65 -4.40 -0.37
CA LEU A 17 6.31 -5.57 0.23
C LEU A 17 7.79 -5.66 -0.16
N ALA A 18 8.11 -5.49 -1.44
CA ALA A 18 9.48 -5.55 -1.93
C ALA A 18 10.36 -4.45 -1.32
N ILE A 19 9.84 -3.21 -1.27
CA ILE A 19 10.52 -2.08 -0.62
C ILE A 19 10.70 -2.35 0.87
N GLY A 20 9.67 -2.83 1.56
CA GLY A 20 9.74 -3.18 2.99
C GLY A 20 10.82 -4.22 3.28
N LEU A 21 10.85 -5.32 2.54
CA LEU A 21 11.87 -6.38 2.67
C LEU A 21 13.28 -5.87 2.36
N PHE A 22 13.43 -5.04 1.33
CA PHE A 22 14.71 -4.42 1.00
C PHE A 22 15.21 -3.54 2.16
N LEU A 23 14.34 -2.70 2.73
CA LEU A 23 14.69 -1.84 3.86
C LEU A 23 15.03 -2.64 5.12
N ILE A 24 14.36 -3.79 5.36
CA ILE A 24 14.75 -4.72 6.43
C ILE A 24 16.20 -5.18 6.24
N GLN A 25 16.56 -5.63 5.04
CA GLN A 25 17.92 -6.08 4.74
C GLN A 25 18.96 -4.96 5.00
N GLN A 26 18.63 -3.75 4.57
CA GLN A 26 19.49 -2.58 4.81
C GLN A 26 19.58 -2.22 6.30
N ALA A 27 18.48 -2.37 7.07
CA ALA A 27 18.50 -2.16 8.51
C ALA A 27 19.47 -3.11 9.22
N PHE A 28 19.56 -4.38 8.77
CA PHE A 28 20.53 -5.33 9.30
C PHE A 28 21.97 -4.98 8.90
N GLN A 29 22.23 -4.62 7.64
CA GLN A 29 23.58 -4.30 7.17
C GLN A 29 24.14 -3.01 7.78
N TYR A 30 23.36 -1.95 7.81
CA TYR A 30 23.82 -0.63 8.28
C TYR A 30 23.56 -0.42 9.78
N ARG A 31 22.81 -1.31 10.44
CA ARG A 31 22.38 -1.18 11.85
C ARG A 31 21.77 0.19 12.20
N GLN A 32 21.19 0.87 11.21
CA GLN A 32 20.54 2.15 11.45
C GLN A 32 19.05 1.95 11.77
N PRO A 33 18.56 2.48 12.91
CA PRO A 33 17.19 2.26 13.35
C PRO A 33 16.15 2.89 12.42
N LEU A 34 16.51 3.95 11.69
CA LEU A 34 15.64 4.62 10.72
C LEU A 34 15.15 3.67 9.61
N PHE A 35 16.03 2.81 9.08
CA PHE A 35 15.65 1.84 8.06
C PHE A 35 14.66 0.80 8.60
N GLY A 36 14.85 0.37 9.85
CA GLY A 36 13.92 -0.54 10.52
C GLY A 36 12.52 0.09 10.68
N PHE A 37 12.47 1.36 11.07
CA PHE A 37 11.21 2.10 11.17
C PHE A 37 10.49 2.23 9.82
N MET A 38 11.21 2.65 8.77
CA MET A 38 10.62 2.74 7.42
C MET A 38 10.16 1.38 6.90
N ALA A 39 10.95 0.33 7.13
CA ALA A 39 10.56 -1.02 6.77
C ALA A 39 9.25 -1.46 7.45
N ALA A 40 9.15 -1.25 8.77
CA ALA A 40 7.95 -1.56 9.54
C ALA A 40 6.73 -0.80 9.00
N PHE A 41 6.89 0.49 8.67
CA PHE A 41 5.84 1.31 8.07
C PHE A 41 5.33 0.75 6.73
N PHE A 42 6.23 0.46 5.78
CA PHE A 42 5.84 -0.07 4.46
C PHE A 42 5.22 -1.47 4.54
N LEU A 43 5.73 -2.33 5.43
CA LEU A 43 5.16 -3.66 5.67
C LEU A 43 3.78 -3.56 6.32
N PHE A 44 3.60 -2.67 7.29
CA PHE A 44 2.29 -2.38 7.87
C PHE A 44 1.29 -1.94 6.80
N GLN A 45 1.65 -0.97 5.95
CA GLN A 45 0.79 -0.55 4.84
C GLN A 45 0.45 -1.69 3.87
N ALA A 46 1.39 -2.60 3.61
CA ALA A 46 1.17 -3.73 2.72
C ALA A 46 0.28 -4.83 3.33
N VAL A 47 0.33 -5.02 4.65
CA VAL A 47 -0.50 -5.99 5.39
C VAL A 47 -1.93 -5.47 5.51
N PHE A 48 -2.09 -4.24 6.00
CA PHE A 48 -3.40 -3.65 6.26
C PHE A 48 -4.06 -3.06 5.00
N ASN A 49 -3.34 -3.04 3.87
CA ASN A 49 -3.73 -2.33 2.64
C ASN A 49 -4.10 -0.87 2.91
N SER A 50 -3.54 -0.29 3.97
CA SER A 50 -3.82 1.06 4.45
C SER A 50 -2.88 2.03 3.75
N GLY A 51 -3.43 2.90 2.92
CA GLY A 51 -2.71 3.99 2.27
C GLY A 51 -3.46 4.53 1.06
N CYS A 52 -3.39 5.84 0.83
CA CYS A 52 -3.91 6.41 -0.41
C CYS A 52 -3.07 5.87 -1.59
N GLY A 53 -3.72 5.36 -2.64
CA GLY A 53 -3.03 4.97 -3.87
C GLY A 53 -2.48 6.19 -4.62
N LEU A 54 -1.84 5.97 -5.77
CA LEU A 54 -1.38 7.04 -6.67
C LEU A 54 -2.49 8.05 -7.07
N ASN A 55 -3.76 7.64 -6.97
CA ASN A 55 -4.93 8.49 -7.22
C ASN A 55 -5.47 9.21 -5.96
N GLY A 56 -4.69 9.25 -4.88
CA GLY A 56 -5.10 9.86 -3.62
C GLY A 56 -6.21 9.10 -2.90
N CYS A 57 -6.63 9.63 -1.76
CA CYS A 57 -7.81 9.14 -1.06
C CYS A 57 -9.05 9.70 -1.77
N ASN A 58 -9.57 8.93 -2.73
CA ASN A 58 -10.72 9.33 -3.52
C ASN A 58 -11.95 9.38 -2.61
N VAL A 59 -12.45 10.59 -2.34
CA VAL A 59 -13.75 10.77 -1.67
C VAL A 59 -14.81 10.14 -2.56
N PRO A 60 -15.71 9.29 -2.02
CA PRO A 60 -16.71 8.62 -2.84
C PRO A 60 -17.57 9.68 -3.54
N THR A 61 -17.42 9.80 -4.86
CA THR A 61 -18.28 10.67 -5.65
C THR A 61 -19.65 10.00 -5.71
N TYR A 62 -20.62 10.52 -4.96
CA TYR A 62 -22.00 10.11 -5.12
C TYR A 62 -22.42 10.56 -6.52
N LYS A 63 -22.54 9.63 -7.47
CA LYS A 63 -23.20 9.92 -8.75
C LYS A 63 -24.63 10.33 -8.42
N LYS A 64 -24.92 11.63 -8.47
CA LYS A 64 -26.28 12.14 -8.43
C LYS A 64 -26.95 11.63 -9.71
N ASN A 65 -27.82 10.63 -9.60
CA ASN A 65 -28.67 10.21 -10.71
C ASN A 65 -29.50 11.43 -11.11
N LYS A 66 -29.09 12.05 -12.20
CA LYS A 66 -29.76 13.19 -12.81
C LYS A 66 -30.87 12.61 -13.68
N ASN A 67 -31.97 12.23 -13.03
CA ASN A 67 -33.24 12.01 -13.69
C ASN A 67 -33.95 13.37 -13.70
N GLU A 68 -33.67 14.18 -14.71
CA GLU A 68 -34.55 15.26 -15.18
C GLU A 68 -34.94 14.96 -16.62
#